data_AF-A0A922WIU5-F1
#
_entry.id   AF-A0A922WIU5-F1
#
_cell.length_a   1.000
_cell.length_b   1.000
_cell.length_c   1.000
_cell.angle_alpha   90.00
_cell.angle_beta   90.00
_cell.angle_gamma   90.00
#
_symmetry.space_group_name_H-M   'P 1'
#
loop_
_entity.id
_entity.type
_entity.pdbx_description
1 polymer ?
#
loop_
_entity_poly.entity_id
_entity_poly.type
_entity_poly.pdbx_seq_one_letter_code
_entity_poly.pdbx_strand_id
1 'polypeptide(L)'
;MKNDIERLVRILPPPESPKNNKGDWHVVEASLGSSLPADYKQFTEKYGSVKICNWLVIHTAFPWDEGFKEFLLTLNQQYDQVVNGRDNIPFADFPTHGGLLPFGGTDNGDIVSWITGGPPDEWGVFFWEFPGLKTIELKSLSFSEFLVECFDQHSTVSPGLAPWAFFCPEQRGLVVTT
;
A
#
# COMPACT_ATOMS: atom_id res chain seq x y z
N MET A 1 6.90 17.50 -4.59
CA MET A 1 5.86 16.50 -4.23
C MET A 1 6.42 15.14 -4.60
N LYS A 2 6.44 14.20 -3.67
CA LYS A 2 6.97 12.84 -3.90
C LYS A 2 5.90 12.04 -4.64
N ASN A 3 6.10 11.85 -5.94
CA ASN A 3 5.14 11.18 -6.81
C ASN A 3 5.87 10.67 -8.05
N ASP A 4 5.94 9.35 -8.18
CA ASP A 4 6.62 8.63 -9.26
C ASP A 4 5.63 7.81 -10.11
N ILE A 5 4.34 8.20 -10.14
CA ILE A 5 3.30 7.41 -10.82
C ILE A 5 3.60 7.20 -12.31
N GLU A 6 4.16 8.20 -12.99
CA GLU A 6 4.47 8.11 -14.42
C GLU A 6 5.64 7.16 -14.69
N ARG A 7 6.57 7.05 -13.74
CA ARG A 7 7.63 6.04 -13.78
C ARG A 7 7.06 4.66 -13.52
N LEU A 8 6.16 4.52 -12.55
CA LEU A 8 5.47 3.26 -12.27
C LEU A 8 4.69 2.76 -13.50
N VAL A 9 3.94 3.62 -14.17
CA VAL A 9 3.18 3.29 -15.40
C VAL A 9 4.08 2.74 -16.52
N ARG A 10 5.32 3.22 -16.64
CA ARG A 10 6.27 2.70 -17.63
C ARG A 10 6.83 1.33 -17.25
N ILE A 11 6.99 1.07 -15.96
CA ILE A 11 7.55 -0.19 -15.42
C ILE A 11 6.49 -1.28 -15.38
N LEU A 12 5.27 -0.90 -15.00
CA LEU A 12 4.11 -1.75 -14.78
C LEU A 12 2.90 -1.09 -15.45
N PRO A 13 2.67 -1.31 -16.76
CA PRO A 13 1.53 -0.73 -17.47
C PRO A 13 0.20 -1.07 -16.78
N PRO A 14 -0.73 -0.10 -16.65
CA PRO A 14 -2.06 -0.36 -16.10
C PRO A 14 -2.83 -1.43 -16.90
N PRO A 15 -3.82 -2.10 -16.28
CA PRO A 15 -4.65 -3.06 -16.99
C PRO A 15 -5.52 -2.36 -18.05
N GLU A 16 -5.83 -3.05 -19.15
CA GLU A 16 -6.69 -2.50 -20.21
C GLU A 16 -8.12 -2.20 -19.72
N SER A 17 -8.57 -2.92 -18.69
CA SER A 17 -9.90 -2.80 -18.10
C SER A 17 -9.80 -2.84 -16.57
N PRO A 18 -9.39 -1.73 -15.93
CA PRO A 18 -9.31 -1.64 -14.48
C PRO A 18 -10.71 -1.80 -13.86
N LYS A 19 -10.77 -2.48 -12.71
CA LYS A 19 -11.99 -2.63 -11.91
C LYS A 19 -11.91 -1.78 -10.65
N ASN A 20 -13.05 -1.27 -10.19
CA ASN A 20 -13.13 -0.44 -8.99
C ASN A 20 -12.09 0.71 -9.00
N ASN A 21 -12.00 1.42 -10.12
CA ASN A 21 -11.06 2.53 -10.29
C ASN A 21 -11.76 3.90 -10.30
N LYS A 22 -13.05 3.92 -9.96
CA LYS A 22 -13.89 5.11 -9.95
C LYS A 22 -14.79 5.07 -8.71
N GLY A 23 -14.96 6.23 -8.10
CA GLY A 23 -15.85 6.48 -6.97
C GLY A 23 -15.65 7.91 -6.49
N ASP A 24 -16.12 8.23 -5.29
CA ASP A 24 -16.09 9.59 -4.75
C ASP A 24 -15.03 9.74 -3.66
N TRP A 25 -13.90 10.36 -4.00
CA TRP A 25 -12.84 10.64 -3.05
C TRP A 25 -13.27 11.54 -1.90
N HIS A 26 -14.23 12.44 -2.10
CA HIS A 26 -14.73 13.29 -1.01
C HIS A 26 -15.44 12.45 0.05
N VAL A 27 -16.23 11.47 -0.37
CA VAL A 27 -16.91 10.52 0.52
C VAL A 27 -15.90 9.64 1.26
N VAL A 28 -14.93 9.08 0.54
CA VAL A 28 -13.85 8.26 1.12
C VAL A 28 -13.08 9.03 2.20
N GLU A 29 -12.62 10.24 1.88
CA GLU A 29 -11.80 11.06 2.78
C GLU A 29 -12.62 11.59 3.98
N ALA A 30 -13.90 11.90 3.77
CA ALA A 30 -14.82 12.28 4.84
C ALA A 30 -15.08 11.11 5.82
N SER A 31 -15.30 9.90 5.30
CA SER A 31 -15.47 8.70 6.14
C SER A 31 -14.19 8.37 6.92
N LEU A 32 -13.04 8.39 6.22
CA LEU A 32 -11.72 8.13 6.82
C LEU A 32 -11.35 9.17 7.89
N GLY A 33 -11.80 10.42 7.73
CA GLY A 33 -11.43 11.55 8.59
C GLY A 33 -10.06 12.15 8.25
N SER A 34 -9.52 11.82 7.09
CA SER A 34 -8.25 12.33 6.55
C SER A 34 -8.30 12.29 5.04
N SER A 35 -7.61 13.24 4.38
CA SER A 35 -7.27 13.06 2.97
C SER A 35 -6.23 11.95 2.78
N LEU A 36 -6.12 11.45 1.55
CA LEU A 36 -5.17 10.42 1.15
C LEU A 36 -4.10 10.96 0.19
N PRO A 37 -2.92 10.33 0.12
CA PRO A 37 -1.84 10.76 -0.78
C PRO A 37 -2.31 10.86 -2.24
N ALA A 38 -1.90 11.91 -2.94
CA ALA A 38 -2.31 12.16 -4.31
C ALA A 38 -1.86 11.06 -5.29
N ASP A 39 -0.68 10.48 -5.06
CA ASP A 39 -0.13 9.41 -5.90
C ASP A 39 -0.88 8.07 -5.72
N TYR A 40 -1.37 7.78 -4.52
CA TYR A 40 -2.28 6.67 -4.26
C TYR A 40 -3.64 6.83 -4.98
N LYS A 41 -4.19 8.05 -4.99
CA LYS A 41 -5.43 8.34 -5.73
C LYS A 41 -5.25 8.14 -7.24
N GLN A 42 -4.14 8.66 -7.79
CA GLN A 42 -3.76 8.47 -9.19
C GLN A 42 -3.52 6.99 -9.54
N PHE A 43 -2.91 6.22 -8.63
CA PHE A 43 -2.78 4.77 -8.79
C PHE A 43 -4.15 4.10 -8.85
N THR A 44 -5.02 4.39 -7.88
CA THR A 44 -6.36 3.78 -7.81
C THR A 44 -7.16 4.06 -9.09
N GLU A 45 -7.08 5.28 -9.64
CA GLU A 45 -7.77 5.65 -10.88
C GLU A 45 -7.25 4.92 -12.12
N LYS A 46 -5.93 4.66 -12.19
CA LYS A 46 -5.29 3.99 -13.33
C LYS A 46 -5.39 2.47 -13.25
N TYR A 47 -5.14 1.90 -12.07
CA TYR A 47 -4.99 0.45 -11.87
C TYR A 47 -6.26 -0.21 -11.33
N GLY A 48 -7.01 0.49 -10.47
CA GLY A 48 -8.13 -0.11 -9.74
C GLY A 48 -7.67 -1.20 -8.77
N SER A 49 -8.57 -2.14 -8.46
CA SER A 49 -8.25 -3.28 -7.60
C SER A 49 -7.34 -4.26 -8.33
N VAL A 50 -6.10 -4.37 -7.85
CA VAL A 50 -5.07 -5.23 -8.45
C VAL A 50 -4.23 -5.93 -7.41
N LYS A 51 -3.71 -7.08 -7.81
CA LYS A 51 -2.57 -7.74 -7.19
C LYS A 51 -1.37 -7.68 -8.12
N ILE A 52 -0.28 -7.11 -7.63
CA ILE A 52 0.98 -6.91 -8.33
C ILE A 52 1.83 -8.18 -8.21
N CYS A 53 2.31 -8.68 -9.34
CA CYS A 53 3.14 -9.89 -9.47
C CYS A 53 2.51 -11.13 -8.79
N ASN A 54 1.17 -11.19 -8.75
CA ASN A 54 0.40 -12.19 -8.02
C ASN A 54 0.83 -12.35 -6.54
N TRP A 55 1.39 -11.30 -5.94
CA TRP A 55 1.99 -11.33 -4.62
C TRP A 55 1.52 -10.18 -3.73
N LEU A 56 1.69 -8.92 -4.18
CA LEU A 56 1.35 -7.73 -3.41
C LEU A 56 -0.05 -7.23 -3.78
N VAL A 57 -0.99 -7.31 -2.84
CA VAL A 57 -2.34 -6.74 -2.96
C VAL A 57 -2.30 -5.28 -2.53
N ILE A 58 -2.88 -4.39 -3.34
CA ILE A 58 -3.12 -2.99 -2.95
C ILE A 58 -4.58 -2.81 -2.54
N HIS A 59 -4.78 -2.35 -1.31
CA HIS A 59 -6.09 -2.09 -0.70
C HIS A 59 -6.62 -0.74 -1.20
N THR A 60 -7.24 -0.77 -2.39
CA THR A 60 -7.80 0.42 -3.03
C THR A 60 -9.12 0.87 -2.40
N ALA A 61 -9.44 2.17 -2.52
CA ALA A 61 -10.59 2.78 -1.85
C ALA A 61 -11.94 2.32 -2.40
N PHE A 62 -11.99 1.94 -3.67
CA PHE A 62 -13.21 1.53 -4.34
C PHE A 62 -13.26 0.00 -4.43
N PRO A 63 -14.46 -0.61 -4.34
CA PRO A 63 -15.78 0.02 -4.45
C PRO A 63 -16.39 0.43 -3.09
N TRP A 64 -15.55 0.56 -2.04
CA TRP A 64 -16.05 0.72 -0.69
C TRP A 64 -16.68 2.09 -0.40
N ASP A 65 -16.21 3.17 -1.06
CA ASP A 65 -16.67 4.55 -0.84
C ASP A 65 -16.80 4.88 0.66
N GLU A 66 -18.04 4.92 1.19
CA GLU A 66 -18.34 5.16 2.61
C GLU A 66 -17.73 4.11 3.55
N GLY A 67 -17.64 2.85 3.10
CA GLY A 67 -17.17 1.71 3.87
C GLY A 67 -15.66 1.48 3.86
N PHE A 68 -14.88 2.37 3.21
CA PHE A 68 -13.44 2.16 3.07
C PHE A 68 -12.72 2.13 4.43
N LYS A 69 -13.14 2.97 5.36
CA LYS A 69 -12.58 2.99 6.72
C LYS A 69 -12.83 1.68 7.44
N GLU A 70 -14.04 1.15 7.41
CA GLU A 70 -14.43 -0.11 8.05
C GLU A 70 -13.66 -1.29 7.45
N PHE A 71 -13.45 -1.27 6.13
CA PHE A 71 -12.61 -2.24 5.44
C PHE A 71 -11.16 -2.21 5.96
N LEU A 72 -10.53 -1.02 6.03
CA LEU A 72 -9.17 -0.90 6.56
C LEU A 72 -9.07 -1.29 8.05
N LEU A 73 -10.07 -0.94 8.87
CA LEU A 73 -10.11 -1.33 10.28
C LEU A 73 -10.24 -2.84 10.46
N THR A 74 -11.03 -3.49 9.60
CA THR A 74 -11.17 -4.95 9.60
C THR A 74 -9.85 -5.63 9.23
N LEU A 75 -9.15 -5.13 8.21
CA LEU A 75 -7.81 -5.60 7.86
C LEU A 75 -6.85 -5.44 9.05
N ASN A 76 -6.89 -4.28 9.70
CA ASN A 76 -6.05 -4.01 10.87
C ASN A 76 -6.27 -5.01 12.01
N GLN A 77 -7.53 -5.38 12.27
CA GLN A 77 -7.88 -6.40 13.26
C GLN A 77 -7.44 -7.81 12.85
N GLN A 78 -7.56 -8.17 11.57
CA GLN A 78 -7.07 -9.45 11.06
C GLN A 78 -5.56 -9.56 11.24
N TYR A 79 -4.84 -8.46 10.95
CA TYR A 79 -3.43 -8.35 11.20
C TYR A 79 -3.09 -8.48 12.69
N ASP A 80 -3.88 -7.93 13.62
CA ASP A 80 -3.64 -8.15 15.06
C ASP A 80 -3.75 -9.62 15.47
N GLN A 81 -4.72 -10.33 14.92
CA GLN A 81 -4.99 -11.73 15.27
C GLN A 81 -3.92 -12.70 14.78
N VAL A 82 -3.34 -12.43 13.61
CA VAL A 82 -2.28 -13.29 13.02
C VAL A 82 -0.98 -13.22 13.83
N VAL A 83 -0.79 -12.15 14.63
CA VAL A 83 0.55 -11.73 15.05
C VAL A 83 0.85 -12.01 16.51
N ASN A 84 -0.13 -12.33 17.35
CA ASN A 84 0.09 -12.63 18.78
C ASN A 84 1.09 -11.63 19.42
N GLY A 85 0.89 -10.34 19.19
CA GLY A 85 1.71 -9.27 19.77
C GLY A 85 2.34 -8.35 18.71
N ARG A 86 1.65 -7.26 18.41
CA ARG A 86 2.27 -6.02 17.88
C ARG A 86 3.22 -5.36 18.89
N ASP A 87 3.53 -6.01 20.00
CA ASP A 87 4.31 -5.46 21.11
C ASP A 87 5.68 -4.90 20.66
N ASN A 88 6.18 -5.31 19.48
CA ASN A 88 7.43 -4.83 18.88
C ASN A 88 7.27 -3.77 17.77
N ILE A 89 6.05 -3.31 17.45
CA ILE A 89 5.81 -2.24 16.46
C ILE A 89 5.69 -0.90 17.21
N PRO A 90 6.62 0.06 17.03
CA PRO A 90 6.65 1.31 17.81
C PRO A 90 5.63 2.36 17.35
N PHE A 91 4.58 1.96 16.63
CA PHE A 91 3.58 2.85 16.05
C PHE A 91 2.19 2.46 16.55
N ALA A 92 1.40 3.47 16.89
CA ALA A 92 -0.02 3.31 17.17
C ALA A 92 -0.81 3.05 15.87
N ASP A 93 -2.07 2.68 16.00
CA ASP A 93 -2.98 2.59 14.85
C ASP A 93 -3.57 3.96 14.48
N PHE A 94 -3.74 4.22 13.19
CA PHE A 94 -4.62 5.29 12.72
C PHE A 94 -6.02 5.11 13.32
N PRO A 95 -6.69 6.18 13.82
CA PRO A 95 -6.44 7.60 13.57
C PRO A 95 -5.51 8.31 14.57
N THR A 96 -4.78 7.57 15.41
CA THR A 96 -3.78 8.20 16.29
C THR A 96 -2.74 8.93 15.44
N HIS A 97 -2.41 10.18 15.79
CA HIS A 97 -1.38 10.94 15.09
C HIS A 97 -0.03 10.20 15.14
N GLY A 98 0.62 10.03 13.99
CA GLY A 98 1.82 9.18 13.88
C GLY A 98 1.51 7.71 13.63
N GLY A 99 0.23 7.32 13.54
CA GLY A 99 -0.19 5.93 13.48
C GLY A 99 -0.09 5.30 12.10
N LEU A 100 -0.16 3.97 12.05
CA LEU A 100 -0.12 3.20 10.81
C LEU A 100 -1.52 3.09 10.19
N LEU A 101 -1.57 3.31 8.88
CA LEU A 101 -2.76 3.06 8.05
C LEU A 101 -2.40 2.06 6.94
N PRO A 102 -2.89 0.81 6.99
CA PRO A 102 -2.54 -0.20 6.00
C PRO A 102 -3.08 0.18 4.61
N PHE A 103 -2.28 -0.06 3.58
CA PHE A 103 -2.67 0.15 2.17
C PHE A 103 -2.41 -1.07 1.28
N GLY A 104 -1.82 -2.12 1.82
CA GLY A 104 -1.58 -3.34 1.09
C GLY A 104 -1.01 -4.44 1.98
N GLY A 105 -0.88 -5.61 1.39
CA GLY A 105 -0.26 -6.75 2.03
C GLY A 105 0.05 -7.86 1.05
N THR A 106 0.76 -8.87 1.52
CA THR A 106 1.17 -10.03 0.73
C THR A 106 0.41 -11.27 1.18
N ASP A 107 0.38 -12.29 0.33
CA ASP A 107 -0.21 -13.59 0.69
C ASP A 107 0.47 -14.26 1.89
N ASN A 108 1.71 -13.86 2.20
CA ASN A 108 2.48 -14.40 3.31
C ASN A 108 2.18 -13.68 4.64
N GLY A 109 1.31 -12.67 4.63
CA GLY A 109 0.93 -11.91 5.82
C GLY A 109 1.77 -10.65 6.06
N ASP A 110 2.65 -10.26 5.12
CA ASP A 110 3.34 -8.97 5.22
C ASP A 110 2.36 -7.82 5.06
N ILE A 111 2.64 -6.70 5.73
CA ILE A 111 1.80 -5.51 5.71
C ILE A 111 2.61 -4.32 5.23
N VAL A 112 2.04 -3.56 4.31
CA VAL A 112 2.50 -2.22 3.95
C VAL A 112 1.50 -1.18 4.44
N SER A 113 1.99 -0.20 5.18
CA SER A 113 1.20 0.87 5.78
C SER A 113 1.81 2.24 5.52
N TRP A 114 0.98 3.28 5.51
CA TRP A 114 1.47 4.64 5.64
C TRP A 114 1.79 4.94 7.10
N ILE A 115 2.84 5.72 7.33
CA ILE A 115 3.11 6.35 8.62
C ILE A 115 2.40 7.70 8.59
N THR A 116 1.20 7.77 9.17
CA THR A 116 0.33 8.95 9.08
C THR A 116 0.85 10.06 9.99
N GLY A 117 1.20 11.21 9.44
CA GLY A 117 1.70 12.34 10.22
C GLY A 117 1.95 13.54 9.32
N GLY A 118 1.41 14.70 9.70
CA GLY A 118 1.44 15.87 8.82
C GLY A 118 0.63 15.67 7.53
N PRO A 119 0.96 16.42 6.44
CA PRO A 119 0.24 16.35 5.17
C PRO A 119 0.31 14.95 4.52
N PRO A 120 -0.80 14.42 3.96
CA PRO A 120 -0.81 13.10 3.35
C PRO A 120 0.19 12.87 2.22
N ASP A 121 0.48 13.90 1.42
CA ASP A 121 1.49 13.82 0.36
C ASP A 121 2.94 13.70 0.87
N GLU A 122 3.14 13.79 2.19
CA GLU A 122 4.43 13.62 2.86
C GLU A 122 4.50 12.33 3.68
N TRP A 123 3.42 11.56 3.77
CA TRP A 123 3.40 10.30 4.51
C TRP A 123 4.41 9.32 3.93
N GLY A 124 5.20 8.72 4.83
CA GLY A 124 6.15 7.69 4.49
C GLY A 124 5.53 6.29 4.48
N VAL A 125 6.30 5.29 4.06
CA VAL A 125 5.88 3.89 4.07
C VAL A 125 6.51 3.15 5.25
N PHE A 126 5.73 2.27 5.86
CA PHE A 126 6.17 1.28 6.83
C PHE A 126 5.89 -0.10 6.25
N PHE A 127 6.90 -0.97 6.30
CA PHE A 127 6.74 -2.38 5.97
C PHE A 127 6.99 -3.22 7.19
N TRP A 128 6.17 -4.25 7.34
CA TRP A 128 6.36 -5.26 8.36
C TRP A 128 6.25 -6.66 7.74
N GLU A 129 7.31 -7.42 7.94
CA GLU A 129 7.51 -8.76 7.39
C GLU A 129 6.99 -9.82 8.36
N PHE A 130 6.14 -10.73 7.89
CA PHE A 130 5.67 -11.88 8.64
C PHE A 130 6.25 -13.19 8.07
N PRO A 131 6.65 -14.17 8.91
CA PRO A 131 6.69 -14.17 10.38
C PRO A 131 8.00 -13.60 10.95
N GLY A 132 8.89 -13.04 10.11
CA GLY A 132 10.23 -12.60 10.52
C GLY A 132 10.26 -11.45 11.54
N LEU A 133 9.11 -10.77 11.75
CA LEU A 133 8.94 -9.60 12.62
C LEU A 133 9.89 -8.44 12.28
N LYS A 134 10.47 -8.43 11.09
CA LYS A 134 11.34 -7.35 10.63
C LYS A 134 10.47 -6.17 10.25
N THR A 135 10.85 -5.00 10.75
CA THR A 135 10.19 -3.73 10.42
C THR A 135 11.15 -2.87 9.61
N ILE A 136 10.62 -2.18 8.60
CA ILE A 136 11.38 -1.25 7.77
C ILE A 136 10.60 0.06 7.67
N GLU A 137 11.20 1.13 8.16
CA GLU A 137 10.67 2.50 8.07
C GLU A 137 11.25 3.21 6.84
N LEU A 138 10.44 3.40 5.81
CA LEU A 138 10.79 4.06 4.56
C LEU A 138 10.19 5.47 4.53
N LYS A 139 10.53 6.28 5.54
CA LYS A 139 9.96 7.63 5.76
C LYS A 139 10.18 8.59 4.58
N SER A 140 11.21 8.35 3.78
CA SER A 140 11.53 9.19 2.63
C SER A 140 10.67 8.88 1.41
N LEU A 141 10.04 7.70 1.31
CA LEU A 141 9.34 7.27 0.10
C LEU A 141 7.85 7.54 0.19
N SER A 142 7.27 8.08 -0.88
CA SER A 142 5.82 8.05 -1.08
C SER A 142 5.32 6.66 -1.49
N PHE A 143 4.00 6.53 -1.64
CA PHE A 143 3.36 5.30 -2.10
C PHE A 143 3.89 4.84 -3.47
N SER A 144 3.92 5.73 -4.45
CA SER A 144 4.35 5.39 -5.82
C SER A 144 5.85 5.16 -5.93
N GLU A 145 6.67 5.92 -5.21
CA GLU A 145 8.12 5.70 -5.12
C GLU A 145 8.42 4.32 -4.50
N PHE A 146 7.71 3.95 -3.43
CA PHE A 146 7.81 2.62 -2.84
C PHE A 146 7.53 1.50 -3.86
N LEU A 147 6.46 1.61 -4.64
CA LEU A 147 6.15 0.62 -5.67
C LEU A 147 7.22 0.55 -6.75
N VAL A 148 7.80 1.69 -7.15
CA VAL A 148 8.91 1.73 -8.11
C VAL A 148 10.16 1.03 -7.55
N GLU A 149 10.51 1.29 -6.30
CA GLU A 149 11.66 0.68 -5.62
C GLU A 149 11.52 -0.84 -5.51
N CYS A 150 10.30 -1.39 -5.36
CA CYS A 150 10.07 -2.83 -5.40
C CYS A 150 10.55 -3.47 -6.71
N PHE A 151 10.50 -2.74 -7.83
CA PHE A 151 10.90 -3.20 -9.16
C PHE A 151 12.36 -2.90 -9.53
N ASP A 152 13.15 -2.33 -8.62
CA ASP A 152 14.58 -2.08 -8.82
C ASP A 152 15.44 -3.09 -8.04
N GLN A 153 16.18 -3.94 -8.76
CA GLN A 153 17.08 -4.96 -8.18
C GLN A 153 18.24 -4.37 -7.36
N HIS A 154 18.54 -3.09 -7.56
CA HIS A 154 19.59 -2.37 -6.84
C HIS A 154 19.03 -1.56 -5.66
N SER A 155 17.70 -1.52 -5.50
CA SER A 155 17.07 -0.86 -4.36
C SER A 155 17.48 -1.55 -3.07
N THR A 156 17.74 -0.77 -2.02
CA THR A 156 17.90 -1.32 -0.67
C THR A 156 16.56 -1.74 -0.05
N VAL A 157 15.45 -1.34 -0.67
CA VAL A 157 14.09 -1.71 -0.29
C VAL A 157 13.79 -3.14 -0.75
N SER A 158 13.98 -3.44 -2.04
CA SER A 158 13.57 -4.73 -2.65
C SER A 158 14.09 -5.98 -1.91
N PRO A 159 15.41 -6.14 -1.62
CA PRO A 159 15.93 -7.31 -0.89
C PRO A 159 15.40 -7.42 0.55
N GLY A 160 14.88 -6.32 1.11
CA GLY A 160 14.32 -6.28 2.46
C GLY A 160 12.84 -6.63 2.52
N LEU A 161 12.11 -6.63 1.39
CA LEU A 161 10.67 -6.87 1.31
C LEU A 161 10.33 -8.24 0.70
N ALA A 162 11.05 -8.64 -0.35
CA ALA A 162 10.78 -9.85 -1.11
C ALA A 162 12.03 -10.32 -1.85
N PRO A 163 12.17 -11.61 -2.18
CA PRO A 163 13.10 -12.04 -3.21
C PRO A 163 12.88 -11.25 -4.50
N TRP A 164 13.95 -10.67 -5.07
CA TRP A 164 13.92 -9.98 -6.38
C TRP A 164 13.14 -10.77 -7.45
N ALA A 165 13.18 -12.11 -7.37
CA ALA A 165 12.42 -13.00 -8.24
C ALA A 165 10.93 -12.60 -8.37
N PHE A 166 10.27 -12.16 -7.30
CA PHE A 166 8.85 -11.76 -7.36
C PHE A 166 8.58 -10.50 -8.18
N PHE A 167 9.57 -9.60 -8.30
CA PHE A 167 9.43 -8.32 -8.99
C PHE A 167 10.29 -8.23 -10.26
N CYS A 168 10.91 -9.33 -10.65
CA CYS A 168 11.76 -9.36 -11.83
C CYS A 168 10.94 -9.08 -13.10
N PRO A 169 11.52 -8.42 -14.12
CA PRO A 169 10.80 -8.01 -15.33
C PRO A 169 9.96 -9.11 -15.98
N GLU A 170 10.44 -10.36 -15.95
CA GLU A 170 9.79 -11.52 -16.54
C GLU A 170 8.52 -11.96 -15.79
N GLN A 171 8.37 -11.53 -14.53
CA GLN A 171 7.24 -11.85 -13.65
C GLN A 171 6.36 -10.64 -13.33
N ARG A 172 6.61 -9.48 -13.96
CA ARG A 172 5.78 -8.26 -13.83
C ARG A 172 4.39 -8.50 -14.42
N GLY A 173 3.51 -9.03 -13.59
CA GLY A 173 2.11 -9.27 -13.91
C GLY A 173 1.19 -8.41 -13.05
N LEU A 174 0.01 -8.12 -13.59
CA LEU A 174 -1.12 -7.63 -12.82
C LEU A 174 -2.23 -8.67 -12.85
N VAL A 175 -2.79 -8.97 -11.68
CA VAL A 175 -4.05 -9.71 -11.58
C VAL A 175 -5.11 -8.71 -11.16
N VAL A 176 -6.06 -8.42 -12.06
CA VAL A 176 -7.21 -7.58 -11.73
C VAL A 176 -8.11 -8.36 -10.76
N THR A 177 -8.37 -7.77 -9.59
CA THR A 177 -9.24 -8.36 -8.57
C THR A 177 -10.63 -7.72 -8.61
N THR A 178 -11.59 -8.37 -7.94
CA THR A 178 -13.00 -7.94 -7.89
C THR A 178 -13.31 -7.27 -6.57
#